data_AF-A0A5B8H3F3-F1
#
_entry.id   AF-A0A5B8H3F3-F1
#
_cell.length_a   1.000
_cell.length_b   1.000
_cell.length_c   1.000
_cell.angle_alpha   90.00
_cell.angle_beta   90.00
_cell.angle_gamma   90.00
#
_symmetry.space_group_name_H-M   'P 1'
#
loop_
_entity.id
_entity.type
_entity.pdbx_description
1 polymer ?
#
loop_
_entity_poly.entity_id
_entity_poly.type
_entity_poly.pdbx_seq_one_letter_code
_entity_poly.pdbx_strand_id
1 'polypeptide(L)'
;MEKKLNPRGFFDNGKAFFELGGNAIMKLSPKAAIEVCQEAAKRNLWILGVDGGHWLNPGFRPDGTTSWTYNNPDDYQSKLAENNKLAIENIRDDEAAGYTAFIVTLKMP
;
A
#
# COMPACT_ATOMS: atom_id res chain seq x y z
N MET A 1 9.78 -16.87 -18.21
CA MET A 1 8.37 -16.47 -18.38
C MET A 1 8.11 -15.34 -17.40
N GLU A 2 7.88 -14.11 -17.87
CA GLU A 2 7.58 -12.97 -17.00
C GLU A 2 6.22 -13.19 -16.33
N LYS A 3 6.17 -13.17 -14.99
CA LYS A 3 4.90 -13.17 -14.27
C LYS A 3 4.26 -11.79 -14.45
N LYS A 4 3.08 -11.74 -15.05
CA LYS A 4 2.30 -10.50 -15.19
C LYS A 4 1.32 -10.35 -14.04
N LEU A 5 1.15 -9.13 -13.56
CA LEU A 5 0.12 -8.78 -12.59
C LEU A 5 -1.27 -9.14 -13.12
N ASN A 6 -2.09 -9.78 -12.29
CA ASN A 6 -3.52 -9.90 -12.54
C ASN A 6 -4.23 -8.66 -11.98
N PRO A 7 -4.83 -7.78 -12.83
CA PRO A 7 -5.49 -6.55 -12.36
C PRO A 7 -6.76 -6.80 -11.53
N ARG A 8 -7.28 -8.04 -11.55
CA ARG A 8 -8.39 -8.52 -10.70
C ARG A 8 -7.90 -9.32 -9.49
N GLY A 9 -6.59 -9.46 -9.30
CA GLY A 9 -6.02 -10.22 -8.20
C GLY A 9 -6.12 -9.48 -6.87
N PHE A 10 -6.36 -10.24 -5.80
CA PHE A 10 -6.25 -9.82 -4.42
C PHE A 10 -5.09 -10.59 -3.78
N PHE A 11 -4.13 -9.86 -3.19
CA PHE A 11 -2.84 -10.40 -2.77
C PHE A 11 -2.68 -10.32 -1.27
N ASP A 12 -2.30 -11.44 -0.64
CA ASP A 12 -2.14 -11.56 0.81
C ASP A 12 -0.65 -11.63 1.25
N ASN A 13 0.25 -11.15 0.39
CA ASN A 13 1.66 -10.94 0.73
C ASN A 13 2.23 -9.70 0.01
N GLY A 14 3.09 -8.95 0.70
CA GLY A 14 3.74 -7.76 0.16
C GLY A 14 4.85 -8.06 -0.84
N LYS A 15 5.41 -9.28 -0.85
CA LYS A 15 6.44 -9.69 -1.81
C LYS A 15 5.96 -9.57 -3.26
N ALA A 16 4.72 -10.01 -3.53
CA ALA A 16 4.13 -9.95 -4.86
C ALA A 16 4.06 -8.52 -5.43
N PHE A 17 3.86 -7.52 -4.56
CA PHE A 17 3.82 -6.11 -4.97
C PHE A 17 5.07 -5.69 -5.73
N PHE A 18 6.25 -6.03 -5.21
CA PHE A 18 7.52 -5.66 -5.84
C PHE A 18 7.87 -6.57 -7.03
N GLU A 19 7.53 -7.86 -6.96
CA GLU A 19 7.84 -8.81 -8.04
C GLU A 19 6.98 -8.61 -9.30
N LEU A 20 5.75 -8.09 -9.14
CA LEU A 20 4.77 -7.99 -10.22
C LEU A 20 4.48 -6.55 -10.67
N GLY A 21 5.20 -5.55 -10.14
CA GLY A 21 4.96 -4.14 -10.48
C GLY A 21 3.60 -3.63 -9.98
N GLY A 22 3.28 -3.91 -8.72
CA GLY A 22 1.97 -3.64 -8.12
C GLY A 22 1.70 -2.18 -7.71
N ASN A 23 2.66 -1.27 -7.92
CA ASN A 23 2.58 0.12 -7.45
C ASN A 23 1.30 0.82 -7.93
N ALA A 24 0.55 1.41 -6.99
CA ALA A 24 -0.70 2.14 -7.23
C ALA A 24 -1.85 1.34 -7.88
N ILE A 25 -1.71 0.01 -8.06
CA ILE A 25 -2.71 -0.79 -8.78
C ILE A 25 -3.05 -2.13 -8.12
N MET A 26 -2.14 -2.72 -7.34
CA MET A 26 -2.35 -4.02 -6.70
C MET A 26 -3.29 -3.91 -5.50
N LYS A 27 -4.26 -4.83 -5.41
CA LYS A 27 -5.21 -4.89 -4.30
C LYS A 27 -4.62 -5.83 -3.24
N LEU A 28 -4.38 -5.27 -2.07
CA LEU A 28 -3.64 -5.92 -0.99
C LEU A 28 -4.59 -6.18 0.18
N SER A 29 -4.41 -7.29 0.88
CA SER A 29 -4.97 -7.45 2.23
C SER A 29 -4.32 -6.43 3.19
N PRO A 30 -4.92 -6.18 4.37
CA PRO A 30 -4.31 -5.34 5.40
C PRO A 30 -2.87 -5.78 5.74
N LYS A 31 -2.70 -7.09 5.96
CA LYS A 31 -1.39 -7.71 6.19
C LYS A 31 -0.41 -7.42 5.04
N ALA A 32 -0.82 -7.65 3.80
CA ALA A 32 0.05 -7.42 2.65
C ALA A 32 0.42 -5.95 2.48
N ALA A 33 -0.50 -5.03 2.74
CA ALA A 33 -0.25 -3.59 2.70
C ALA A 33 0.80 -3.17 3.75
N ILE A 34 0.70 -3.69 4.98
CA ILE A 34 1.70 -3.47 6.04
C ILE A 34 3.06 -4.05 5.62
N GLU A 35 3.10 -5.25 5.05
CA GLU A 35 4.34 -5.86 4.53
C GLU A 35 4.97 -4.99 3.42
N VAL A 36 4.16 -4.40 2.52
CA VAL A 36 4.64 -3.45 1.50
C VAL A 36 5.25 -2.22 2.15
N CYS A 37 4.60 -1.63 3.14
CA CYS A 37 5.15 -0.49 3.87
C CYS A 37 6.51 -0.86 4.48
N GLN A 38 6.59 -1.95 5.25
CA GLN A 38 7.83 -2.39 5.89
C GLN A 38 8.97 -2.63 4.88
N GLU A 39 8.67 -3.22 3.74
CA GLU A 39 9.64 -3.45 2.68
C GLU A 39 10.03 -2.15 1.96
N ALA A 40 9.11 -1.21 1.77
CA ALA A 40 9.41 0.12 1.24
C ALA A 40 10.42 0.86 2.12
N ALA A 41 10.29 0.78 3.45
CA ALA A 41 11.25 1.37 4.38
C ALA A 41 12.66 0.76 4.22
N LYS A 42 12.79 -0.57 4.10
CA LYS A 42 14.08 -1.23 3.85
C LYS A 42 14.72 -0.81 2.52
N ARG A 43 13.89 -0.44 1.53
CA ARG A 43 14.29 0.00 0.20
C ARG A 43 14.45 1.52 0.09
N ASN A 44 14.30 2.27 1.19
CA ASN A 44 14.32 3.74 1.22
C ASN A 44 13.30 4.38 0.25
N LEU A 45 12.14 3.75 0.07
CA LEU A 45 11.05 4.25 -0.78
C LEU A 45 10.03 5.01 0.06
N TRP A 46 9.61 6.18 -0.44
CA TRP A 46 8.58 7.00 0.20
C TRP A 46 7.19 6.50 -0.16
N ILE A 47 6.30 6.40 0.83
CA ILE A 47 4.90 6.07 0.64
C ILE A 47 4.15 7.38 0.40
N LEU A 48 3.70 7.58 -0.84
CA LEU A 48 2.96 8.77 -1.25
C LEU A 48 1.50 8.71 -0.80
N GLY A 49 0.92 7.51 -0.76
CA GLY A 49 -0.44 7.33 -0.31
C GLY A 49 -0.87 5.89 -0.11
N VAL A 50 -1.99 5.74 0.58
CA VAL A 50 -2.69 4.49 0.84
C VAL A 50 -4.18 4.75 0.61
N ASP A 51 -4.79 4.01 -0.32
CA ASP A 51 -6.22 4.05 -0.56
C ASP A 51 -6.88 2.80 0.03
N GLY A 52 -7.77 2.98 0.98
CA GLY A 52 -8.56 1.91 1.59
C GLY A 52 -9.87 1.63 0.85
N GLY A 53 -10.48 0.50 1.19
CA GLY A 53 -11.76 0.09 0.66
C GLY A 53 -12.12 -1.34 1.04
N HIS A 54 -13.07 -1.90 0.32
CA HIS A 54 -13.53 -3.27 0.55
C HIS A 54 -13.23 -4.18 -0.63
N TRP A 55 -12.73 -5.37 -0.32
CA TRP A 55 -12.74 -6.49 -1.25
C TRP A 55 -14.11 -7.18 -1.25
N LEU A 56 -14.69 -7.36 -2.44
CA LEU A 56 -16.03 -7.90 -2.66
C LEU A 56 -16.03 -9.34 -3.20
N ASN A 57 -14.86 -9.97 -3.32
CA ASN A 57 -14.68 -11.36 -3.80
C ASN A 57 -15.46 -11.73 -5.09
N PRO A 58 -15.00 -11.30 -6.28
CA PRO A 58 -13.92 -10.35 -6.54
C PRO A 58 -14.42 -8.91 -6.69
N GLY A 59 -13.49 -7.96 -6.57
CA GLY A 59 -13.74 -6.55 -6.87
C GLY A 59 -13.30 -5.67 -5.72
N PHE A 60 -12.65 -4.56 -6.06
CA PHE A 60 -12.26 -3.55 -5.09
C PHE A 60 -13.21 -2.37 -5.19
N ARG A 61 -13.85 -2.03 -4.08
CA ARG A 61 -14.67 -0.82 -3.96
C ARG A 61 -13.89 0.18 -3.10
N PRO A 62 -13.27 1.22 -3.71
CA PRO A 62 -12.55 2.24 -2.96
C PRO A 62 -13.52 3.06 -2.12
N ASP A 63 -13.04 3.56 -0.98
CA ASP A 63 -13.72 4.58 -0.20
C ASP A 63 -12.82 5.82 -0.10
N GLY A 64 -13.23 6.91 -0.75
CA GLY A 64 -12.42 8.12 -0.81
C GLY A 64 -12.12 8.74 0.55
N THR A 65 -12.92 8.44 1.59
CA THR A 65 -12.69 8.95 2.95
C THR A 65 -11.48 8.30 3.64
N THR A 66 -10.99 7.17 3.14
CA THR A 66 -9.81 6.45 3.65
C THR A 66 -8.51 6.86 2.97
N SER A 67 -8.57 7.77 2.01
CA SER A 67 -7.40 8.14 1.21
C SER A 67 -6.40 8.86 2.10
N TRP A 68 -5.30 8.19 2.42
CA TRP A 68 -4.17 8.78 3.11
C TRP A 68 -3.14 9.25 2.10
N THR A 69 -2.71 10.51 2.22
CA THR A 69 -1.71 11.09 1.33
C THR A 69 -0.62 11.76 2.14
N TYR A 70 0.64 11.51 1.78
CA TYR A 70 1.77 12.18 2.38
C TYR A 70 2.74 12.67 1.30
N ASN A 71 2.69 13.98 1.05
CA ASN A 71 3.58 14.65 0.11
C ASN A 71 5.05 14.39 0.49
N ASN A 72 5.87 14.08 -0.52
CA ASN A 72 7.28 13.85 -0.36
C ASN A 72 8.03 15.20 -0.21
N PRO A 73 8.60 15.52 0.97
CA PRO A 73 9.34 16.77 1.16
C PRO A 73 10.75 16.68 0.57
N ASP A 74 11.44 17.82 0.44
CA ASP A 74 12.81 17.86 -0.08
C ASP A 74 13.80 17.06 0.79
N ASP A 75 13.56 16.99 2.10
CA ASP A 75 14.38 16.29 3.12
C ASP A 75 13.86 14.88 3.45
N TYR A 76 13.12 14.24 2.53
CA TYR A 76 12.36 13.01 2.82
C TYR A 76 13.17 11.85 3.38
N GLN A 77 14.47 11.74 3.05
CA GLN A 77 15.29 10.63 3.53
C GLN A 77 15.37 10.60 5.06
N SER A 78 15.34 11.77 5.71
CA SER A 78 15.34 11.87 7.18
C SER A 78 14.01 11.46 7.82
N LYS A 79 12.93 11.43 7.04
CA LYS A 79 11.54 11.20 7.47
C LYS A 79 10.98 9.84 7.03
N LEU A 80 11.79 8.99 6.41
CA LEU A 80 11.36 7.66 5.94
C LEU A 80 10.73 6.81 7.05
N ALA A 81 11.32 6.83 8.25
CA ALA A 81 10.81 6.07 9.39
C ALA A 81 9.44 6.59 9.86
N GLU A 82 9.25 7.91 9.88
CA GLU A 82 7.98 8.55 10.23
C GLU A 82 6.90 8.28 9.18
N ASN A 83 7.23 8.47 7.89
CA ASN A 83 6.34 8.16 6.77
C ASN A 83 5.87 6.70 6.81
N ASN A 84 6.79 5.76 7.08
CA ASN A 84 6.46 4.36 7.21
C ASN A 84 5.54 4.06 8.40
N LYS A 85 5.86 4.62 9.56
CA LYS A 85 5.07 4.45 10.78
C LYS A 85 3.64 4.95 10.57
N LEU A 86 3.48 6.17 10.05
CA LEU A 86 2.17 6.79 9.84
C LEU A 86 1.33 6.02 8.80
N ALA A 87 1.93 5.51 7.73
CA ALA A 87 1.23 4.68 6.76
C ALA A 87 0.74 3.36 7.38
N ILE A 88 1.54 2.71 8.23
CA ILE A 88 1.15 1.47 8.92
C ILE A 88 0.05 1.75 9.94
N GLU A 89 0.13 2.85 10.68
CA GLU A 89 -0.92 3.29 11.62
C GLU A 89 -2.24 3.53 10.87
N ASN A 90 -2.20 4.24 9.74
CA ASN A 90 -3.37 4.45 8.90
C ASN A 90 -4.03 3.12 8.46
N ILE A 91 -3.24 2.15 7.97
CA ILE A 91 -3.76 0.84 7.55
C ILE A 91 -4.43 0.11 8.72
N ARG A 92 -3.85 0.19 9.93
CA ARG A 92 -4.41 -0.46 11.12
C ARG A 92 -5.70 0.19 11.59
N ASP A 93 -5.77 1.52 11.54
CA ASP A 93 -6.99 2.25 11.90
C ASP A 93 -8.11 1.93 10.91
N ASP A 94 -7.81 1.87 9.61
CA ASP A 94 -8.76 1.47 8.58
C ASP A 94 -9.18 -0.01 8.71
N GLU A 95 -8.24 -0.92 8.99
CA GLU A 95 -8.55 -2.33 9.25
C GLU A 95 -9.49 -2.47 10.47
N ALA A 96 -9.22 -1.74 11.55
CA ALA A 96 -10.08 -1.72 12.73
C ALA A 96 -11.48 -1.14 12.45
N ALA A 97 -11.58 -0.21 11.49
CA ALA A 97 -12.86 0.32 10.99
C ALA A 97 -13.60 -0.62 10.04
N GLY A 98 -13.01 -1.77 9.67
CA GLY A 98 -13.63 -2.79 8.84
C GLY A 98 -13.27 -2.73 7.35
N TYR A 99 -12.28 -1.91 6.95
CA TYR A 99 -11.74 -1.95 5.60
C TYR A 99 -10.91 -3.22 5.39
N THR A 100 -11.05 -3.82 4.21
CA THR A 100 -10.53 -5.17 3.94
C THR A 100 -9.54 -5.23 2.79
N ALA A 101 -9.32 -4.11 2.10
CA ALA A 101 -8.40 -4.03 0.99
C ALA A 101 -7.77 -2.65 0.88
N PHE A 102 -6.53 -2.64 0.38
CA PHE A 102 -5.73 -1.43 0.22
C PHE A 102 -5.02 -1.41 -1.12
N ILE A 103 -4.75 -0.20 -1.62
CA ILE A 103 -3.80 0.08 -2.68
C ILE A 103 -2.72 1.00 -2.11
N VAL A 104 -1.45 0.63 -2.28
CA VAL A 104 -0.31 1.42 -1.82
C VAL A 104 0.37 2.09 -3.01
N THR A 105 0.65 3.39 -2.88
CA THR A 105 1.38 4.18 -3.87
C THR A 105 2.72 4.61 -3.30
N LEU A 106 3.80 4.15 -3.92
CA LEU A 106 5.18 4.51 -3.60
C LEU A 106 5.73 5.52 -4.61
N LYS A 107 6.65 6.37 -4.13
CA LYS A 107 7.56 7.13 -4.98
C LYS A 107 8.61 6.17 -5.53
N MET A 108 8.47 5.80 -6.80
CA MET A 108 9.46 4.98 -7.51
C MET A 108 10.63 5.86 -7.98
N PRO A 109 11.85 5.30 -8.10
CA PRO A 109 12.99 5.97 -8.72
C PRO A 109 12.75 6.38 -10.17
#